data_AF-A0A951GX69-F1
#
_entry.id   AF-A0A951GX69-F1
#
_cell.length_a   1.000
_cell.length_b   1.000
_cell.length_c   1.000
_cell.angle_alpha   90.00
_cell.angle_beta   90.00
_cell.angle_gamma   90.00
#
_symmetry.space_group_name_H-M   'P 1'
#
loop_
_entity.id
_entity.type
_entity.pdbx_description
1 polymer ?
#
loop_
_entity_poly.entity_id
_entity_poly.type
_entity_poly.pdbx_seq_one_letter_code
_entity_poly.pdbx_strand_id
1 'polypeptide(L)' 'MLHEQAPLATRLRPTKLGEFVGQERLLASGSTLRRAIEEGRAHSMILHGPPGSGKTTLAR' A
#
# COMPACT_ATOMS: atom_id res chain seq x y z
N MET A 1 7.23 -6.27 21.65
CA MET A 1 6.39 -5.66 22.72
C MET A 1 5.69 -4.36 22.27
N LEU A 2 6.33 -3.43 21.55
CA LEU A 2 5.68 -2.19 21.09
C LEU A 2 4.48 -2.41 20.13
N HIS A 3 4.42 -3.53 19.41
CA HIS A 3 3.39 -3.75 18.38
C HIS A 3 2.05 -4.26 18.94
N GLU A 4 2.02 -4.90 20.11
CA GLU A 4 0.78 -5.48 20.68
C GLU A 4 -0.20 -4.41 21.18
N GLN A 5 0.33 -3.28 21.65
CA GLN A 5 -0.45 -2.16 22.18
C GLN A 5 -0.93 -1.20 21.08
N ALA A 6 -0.53 -1.43 19.82
CA ALA A 6 -0.92 -0.57 18.71
C ALA A 6 -2.38 -0.80 18.29
N PRO A 7 -3.09 0.24 17.80
CA PRO A 7 -4.43 0.10 17.24
C PRO A 7 -4.49 -1.01 16.19
N LEU A 8 -5.61 -1.73 16.11
CA LEU A 8 -5.79 -2.84 15.18
C LEU A 8 -5.46 -2.45 13.74
N ALA A 9 -5.90 -1.26 13.30
CA ALA A 9 -5.63 -0.75 11.97
C ALA A 9 -4.12 -0.59 11.69
N THR A 10 -3.30 -0.27 12.69
CA THR A 10 -1.84 -0.20 12.54
C THR A 10 -1.23 -1.59 12.48
N ARG A 11 -1.74 -2.53 13.28
CA ARG A 11 -1.26 -3.92 13.32
C ARG A 11 -1.57 -4.69 12.03
N LEU A 12 -2.71 -4.41 11.41
CA LEU A 12 -3.17 -5.06 10.17
C LEU A 12 -2.68 -4.38 8.89
N ARG A 13 -1.84 -3.34 8.96
CA ARG A 13 -1.34 -2.71 7.73
C ARG A 13 -0.50 -3.72 6.93
N PRO A 14 -0.80 -3.89 5.63
CA PRO A 14 0.06 -4.61 4.69
C PRO A 14 1.52 -4.17 4.81
N THR A 15 2.41 -5.16 4.82
CA THR A 15 3.87 -4.99 4.80
C THR A 15 4.46 -5.30 3.43
N LYS A 16 3.70 -5.97 2.57
CA LYS A 16 4.05 -6.31 1.20
C LYS A 16 2.92 -5.95 0.24
N LEU A 17 3.24 -5.63 -1.01
CA LEU A 17 2.24 -5.33 -2.04
C LEU A 17 1.22 -6.45 -2.27
N GLY A 18 1.63 -7.71 -2.10
CA GLY A 18 0.73 -8.86 -2.24
C GLY A 18 -0.34 -8.99 -1.14
N GLU A 19 -0.20 -8.26 -0.03
CA GLU A 19 -1.14 -8.26 1.09
C GLU A 19 -2.21 -7.15 0.94
N PHE A 20 -2.09 -6.28 -0.06
CA PHE A 20 -3.07 -5.25 -0.36
C PHE A 20 -4.36 -5.85 -0.96
N VAL A 21 -5.50 -5.38 -0.46
CA VAL A 21 -6.84 -5.81 -0.92
C VAL A 21 -7.59 -4.64 -1.54
N GLY A 22 -8.32 -4.87 -2.64
CA GLY A 22 -9.25 -3.91 -3.26
C GLY A 22 -8.62 -2.90 -4.24
N GLN A 23 -7.31 -2.99 -4.49
CA GLN A 23 -6.58 -2.14 -5.43
C GLN A 23 -6.02 -2.95 -6.61
N GLU A 24 -6.74 -3.96 -7.07
CA GLU A 24 -6.27 -4.96 -8.03
C GLU A 24 -5.86 -4.31 -9.36
N ARG A 25 -6.61 -3.34 -9.88
CA ARG A 25 -6.23 -2.67 -11.14
C ARG A 25 -4.93 -1.88 -11.01
N LEU A 26 -4.69 -1.27 -9.84
CA LEU A 26 -3.52 -0.44 -9.58
C LEU A 26 -2.28 -1.28 -9.23
N LEU A 27 -2.48 -2.40 -8.53
CA LEU A 27 -1.42 -3.27 -8.00
C LEU A 27 -1.40 -4.67 -8.64
N ALA A 28 -2.11 -4.86 -9.74
CA ALA A 28 -2.05 -6.08 -10.53
C ALA A 28 -0.62 -6.35 -10.99
N SER A 29 -0.28 -7.63 -11.13
CA SER A 29 0.99 -8.03 -11.75
C SER A 29 1.14 -7.35 -13.12
N GLY A 30 2.28 -6.70 -13.33
CA GLY A 30 2.56 -5.98 -14.57
C GLY A 30 1.96 -4.58 -14.69
N SER A 31 1.17 -4.10 -13.71
CA SER A 31 0.72 -2.72 -13.70
C SER A 31 1.90 -1.75 -13.62
N THR A 32 1.74 -0.56 -14.20
CA THR A 32 2.80 0.46 -14.20
C THR A 32 3.24 0.83 -12.78
N LEU A 33 2.29 1.00 -11.86
CA LEU A 33 2.63 1.35 -10.48
C LEU A 33 3.34 0.20 -9.77
N ARG A 34 2.88 -1.05 -9.93
CA ARG A 34 3.52 -2.21 -9.29
C ARG A 34 4.95 -2.38 -9.79
N ARG A 35 5.16 -2.31 -11.11
CA ARG A 35 6.50 -2.38 -11.70
C ARG A 35 7.39 -1.25 -11.19
N ALA A 36 6.90 -0.02 -11.17
CA ALA A 36 7.66 1.11 -10.66
C ALA A 36 8.09 0.93 -9.19
N ILE A 37 7.22 0.38 -8.34
CA ILE A 37 7.56 0.09 -6.94
C ILE A 37 8.56 -1.06 -6.84
N GLU A 38 8.32 -2.17 -7.55
CA GLU A 38 9.20 -3.36 -7.54
C GLU A 38 10.60 -3.06 -8.11
N GLU A 39 10.71 -2.15 -9.10
CA GLU A 39 11.98 -1.70 -9.68
C GLU A 39 12.66 -0.58 -8.86
N GLY A 40 12.05 -0.09 -7.78
CA GLY A 40 12.57 1.03 -6.99
C GLY A 40 12.56 2.38 -7.73
N ARG A 41 11.70 2.52 -8.73
CA ARG A 41 11.54 3.71 -9.61
C ARG A 41 10.21 4.41 -9.39
N ALA A 42 9.65 4.34 -8.20
CA ALA A 42 8.42 5.06 -7.87
C ALA A 42 8.68 6.58 -7.89
N HIS A 43 8.00 7.28 -8.80
CA HIS A 43 8.09 8.73 -8.92
C HIS A 43 7.16 9.42 -7.91
N SER A 44 7.37 10.71 -7.66
CA SER A 44 6.44 11.52 -6.87
C SER A 44 5.00 11.41 -7.43
N MET A 45 4.04 11.12 -6.56
CA MET A 45 2.64 10.88 -6.96
C MET A 45 1.66 11.46 -5.95
N ILE A 46 0.47 11.82 -6.42
CA ILE A 46 -0.67 12.19 -5.58
C ILE A 46 -1.59 10.99 -5.47
N LEU A 47 -1.78 10.48 -4.25
CA LEU A 47 -2.73 9.40 -3.96
C LEU A 47 -4.08 10.02 -3.54
N HIS A 48 -5.11 9.85 -4.37
CA HIS A 48 -6.46 10.36 -4.10
C HIS A 48 -7.48 9.20 -3.98
N GLY A 49 -8.44 9.35 -3.08
CA GLY A 49 -9.50 8.37 -2.87
C GLY A 49 -10.20 8.51 -1.51
N PRO A 50 -11.29 7.77 -1.26
CA PRO A 50 -12.09 7.85 -0.03
C PRO A 50 -11.29 7.46 1.23
N PRO A 51 -11.74 7.84 2.44
CA PRO A 51 -11.09 7.43 3.68
C PRO A 51 -11.00 5.89 3.77
N GLY A 52 -9.90 5.38 4.32
CA GLY A 52 -9.68 3.93 4.44
C GLY A 52 -9.22 3.20 3.16
N SER A 53 -9.08 3.88 2.01
CA SER A 53 -8.71 3.25 0.74
C SER A 53 -7.24 2.76 0.60
N GLY A 54 -6.46 2.78 1.67
CA GLY A 54 -5.07 2.28 1.68
C GLY A 54 -3.98 3.26 1.24
N LYS A 55 -4.28 4.53 0.97
CA LYS A 55 -3.30 5.53 0.48
C LYS A 55 -2.06 5.66 1.36
N THR A 56 -2.27 5.86 2.67
CA THR A 56 -1.17 6.03 3.63
C THR A 56 -0.36 4.75 3.81
N THR A 57 -1.01 3.59 3.69
CA THR A 57 -0.31 2.31 3.70
C THR A 57 0.55 2.15 2.44
N LEU A 58 0.07 2.60 1.27
CA LEU A 58 0.77 2.42 0.00
C LEU A 58 1.98 3.35 -0.14
N ALA A 59 1.97 4.50 0.53
CA ALA A 59 3.05 5.47 0.50
C ALA A 59 4.21 5.17 1.47
N ARG A 60 4.11 4.10 2.27
CA ARG A 60 5.13 3.71 3.25
C ARG A 60 6.08 2.68 2.66
#